data_AF-R0ANB7-F1
#
_entry.id   AF-R0ANB7-F1
#
_cell.length_a   1.000
_cell.length_b   1.000
_cell.length_c   1.000
_cell.angle_alpha   90.00
_cell.angle_beta   90.00
_cell.angle_gamma   90.00
#
_symmetry.space_group_name_H-M   'P 1'
#
loop_
_entity.id
_entity.type
_entity.pdbx_description
1 polymer ?
#
loop_
_entity_poly.entity_id
_entity_poly.type
_entity_poly.pdbx_seq_one_letter_code
_entity_poly.pdbx_strand_id
1 'polypeptide(L)' 'MKKIALALSIIFIILTFAGVAYVLYNRGQVNAGYAVVPMVFSLTFTSYYRNKE' A
#
# COMPACT_ATOMS: atom_id res chain seq x y z
N MET A 1 12.24 14.87 -3.45
CA MET A 1 10.84 14.54 -3.06
C MET A 1 10.19 13.48 -3.94
N LYS A 2 10.17 13.62 -5.28
CA LYS A 2 9.57 12.62 -6.20
C LYS A 2 10.13 11.19 -6.01
N LYS A 3 11.47 11.02 -5.94
CA LYS A 3 12.11 9.72 -5.69
C LYS A 3 11.71 9.08 -4.35
N ILE A 4 11.52 9.89 -3.31
CA ILE A 4 11.09 9.43 -1.98
C ILE A 4 9.63 8.97 -2.02
N ALA A 5 8.75 9.73 -2.68
CA ALA A 5 7.36 9.34 -2.88
C ALA A 5 7.24 8.04 -3.68
N LEU A 6 8.07 7.86 -4.70
CA LEU A 6 8.14 6.62 -5.47
C LEU A 6 8.58 5.45 -4.59
N ALA A 7 9.68 5.59 -3.84
CA ALA A 7 10.16 4.56 -2.93
C ALA A 7 9.10 4.18 -1.86
N LEU A 8 8.45 5.16 -1.24
CA LEU A 8 7.37 4.95 -0.29
C LEU A 8 6.19 4.21 -0.93
N SER A 9 5.79 4.60 -2.15
CA SER A 9 4.69 3.92 -2.85
C SER A 9 4.99 2.44 -3.09
N ILE A 10 6.22 2.08 -3.46
CA ILE A 10 6.66 0.68 -3.64
C ILE A 10 6.60 -0.08 -2.32
N ILE A 11 7.08 0.51 -1.22
CA ILE A 11 7.02 -0.10 0.11
C ILE A 11 5.56 -0.40 0.51
N PHE A 12 4.65 0.56 0.31
CA PHE A 12 3.24 0.39 0.62
C PHE A 12 2.54 -0.63 -0.29
N ILE A 13 2.97 -0.78 -1.55
CA ILE A 13 2.50 -1.84 -2.45
C ILE A 13 2.89 -3.21 -1.89
N ILE A 14 4.15 -3.41 -1.51
CA ILE A 14 4.62 -4.67 -0.91
C ILE A 14 3.83 -4.98 0.36
N LEU A 15 3.63 -3.97 1.22
CA LEU A 15 2.85 -4.14 2.45
C LEU A 15 1.37 -4.45 2.18
N THR A 16 0.79 -3.92 1.10
CA THR A 16 -0.56 -4.27 0.65
C THR A 16 -0.66 -5.75 0.31
N PHE A 17 0.29 -6.28 -0.49
CA PHE A 17 0.31 -7.69 -0.83
C PHE A 17 0.56 -8.59 0.39
N ALA A 18 1.43 -8.17 1.31
CA ALA A 18 1.63 -8.87 2.58
C ALA A 18 0.35 -8.89 3.42
N GLY A 19 -0.38 -7.76 3.49
CA GLY A 19 -1.67 -7.67 4.15
C GLY A 19 -2.73 -8.58 3.51
N VAL A 20 -2.79 -8.64 2.18
CA VAL A 20 -3.67 -9.55 1.45
C VAL A 20 -3.32 -11.00 1.78
N ALA A 21 -2.04 -11.37 1.70
CA ALA A 21 -1.58 -12.72 2.02
C ALA A 21 -1.93 -13.09 3.46
N TYR A 22 -1.76 -12.17 4.41
CA TYR A 22 -2.13 -12.38 5.81
C TYR A 22 -3.64 -12.58 6.00
N VAL A 23 -4.47 -11.75 5.34
CA VAL A 23 -5.93 -11.88 5.41
C VAL A 23 -6.38 -13.22 4.82
N LEU A 24 -5.85 -13.60 3.67
CA LEU A 24 -6.18 -14.87 3.00
C LEU A 24 -5.68 -16.08 3.79
N TYR A 25 -4.49 -16.03 4.37
CA TYR A 25 -3.94 -17.10 5.20
C TYR A 25 -4.83 -17.36 6.42
N ASN A 26 -5.35 -16.30 7.03
CA ASN A 26 -6.33 -16.39 8.12
C ASN A 26 -7.78 -16.59 7.64
N ARG A 27 -7.98 -17.05 6.39
CA ARG A 27 -9.29 -17.35 5.78
C ARG A 27 -10.29 -16.18 5.85
N GLY A 28 -9.80 -14.94 5.83
CA GLY A 28 -10.63 -13.74 5.93
C GLY A 28 -11.20 -13.47 7.32
N GLN A 29 -10.77 -14.20 8.37
CA GLN A 29 -11.23 -13.94 9.74
C GLN A 29 -10.57 -12.72 10.38
N VAL A 30 -9.45 -12.24 9.81
CA VAL A 30 -8.75 -11.03 10.25
C VAL A 30 -9.16 -9.83 9.39
N ASN A 31 -9.00 -8.63 9.93
CA ASN A 31 -9.50 -7.40 9.33
C ASN A 31 -8.87 -7.11 7.95
N ALA A 32 -9.69 -6.88 6.93
CA ALA A 32 -9.24 -6.48 5.59
C ALA A 32 -8.44 -5.16 5.58
N GLY A 33 -8.54 -4.36 6.65
CA GLY A 33 -7.75 -3.17 6.90
C GLY A 33 -6.23 -3.40 6.82
N TYR A 34 -5.74 -4.60 7.12
CA TYR A 34 -4.31 -4.94 6.94
C TYR A 34 -3.83 -4.79 5.49
N ALA A 35 -4.71 -4.98 4.50
CA ALA A 35 -4.42 -4.73 3.09
C ALA A 35 -4.84 -3.32 2.67
N VAL A 36 -6.01 -2.86 3.12
CA VAL A 36 -6.62 -1.60 2.64
C VAL A 36 -5.84 -0.37 3.12
N VAL A 37 -5.34 -0.36 4.36
CA VAL A 37 -4.63 0.81 4.91
C VAL A 37 -3.33 1.09 4.11
N PRO A 38 -2.42 0.11 3.91
CA PRO A 38 -1.25 0.30 3.05
C PRO A 38 -1.62 0.69 1.61
N MET A 39 -2.72 0.16 1.06
CA MET A 39 -3.17 0.47 -0.30
C MET A 39 -3.49 1.97 -0.46
N VAL A 40 -4.21 2.56 0.49
CA VAL A 40 -4.55 3.99 0.47
C VAL A 40 -3.29 4.86 0.50
N PHE A 41 -2.30 4.49 1.30
CA PHE A 41 -1.01 5.19 1.32
C PHE A 41 -0.28 5.05 -0.01
N SER A 42 -0.22 3.84 -0.58
CA SER A 42 0.38 3.61 -1.90
C SER A 42 -0.23 4.54 -2.95
N LEU A 43 -1.56 4.57 -3.07
CA LEU A 43 -2.26 5.43 -4.03
C LEU A 43 -1.98 6.92 -3.79
N THR A 44 -1.95 7.35 -2.53
CA THR A 44 -1.65 8.73 -2.16
C THR A 44 -0.23 9.13 -2.59
N PHE A 45 0.77 8.30 -2.30
CA PHE A 45 2.16 8.58 -2.69
C PHE A 45 2.39 8.49 -4.20
N THR A 46 1.73 7.54 -4.88
CA THR A 46 1.76 7.45 -6.35
C THR A 46 1.10 8.67 -6.99
N SER A 47 -0.04 9.11 -6.47
CA SER A 47 -0.72 10.33 -6.93
C SER A 47 0.13 11.57 -6.70
N TYR A 48 0.77 11.69 -5.53
CA TYR A 48 1.71 12.78 -5.24
C TYR A 48 2.93 12.76 -6.16
N TYR A 49 3.49 11.58 -6.46
CA TYR A 49 4.58 11.43 -7.41
C TYR A 49 4.16 11.91 -8.82
N ARG A 50 2.94 11.59 -9.25
CA ARG A 50 2.41 11.93 -10.57
C ARG A 50 2.03 13.41 -10.73
N ASN A 51 1.35 14.00 -9.74
CA ASN A 51 0.83 15.37 -9.80
C ASN A 51 1.85 16.46 -9.48
N LYS A 52 3.03 16.10 -8.97
CA LYS A 52 4.11 17.06 -8.70
C LYS A 52 4.90 17.37 -9.97
N GLU A 53 4.22 17.73 -11.06
CA GLU A 53 4.86 18.29 -12.27
C GLU A 53 5.59 19.59 -11.93
#